data_AF-A0A6H1UIQ2-F1
#
_entry.id   AF-A0A6H1UIQ2-F1
#
_cell.length_a   1.000
_cell.length_b   1.000
_cell.length_c   1.000
_cell.angle_alpha   90.00
_cell.angle_beta   90.00
_cell.angle_gamma   90.00
#
_symmetry.space_group_name_H-M   'P 1'
#
loop_
_entity.id
_entity.type
_entity.pdbx_description
1 polymer ?
#
loop_
_entity_poly.entity_id
_entity_poly.type
_entity_poly.pdbx_seq_one_letter_code
_entity_poly.pdbx_strand_id
1 'polypeptide(L)'
;MTNFWIAIAALTVLALGLIWLPFLRRNKLDDKKNDTEIRKQANLGLYNERLEDLNTELTDGRINQDEFTALEQELQVNLLQNVEQEEDKLVQRNNSVVWPVSMSVVLLAISGYIYNDLGRANDWNFQSAGSQAPHQGQTMTPDQMMAMQIEQIEAELANDPNNSQGWFNLGHAYISASRYSQAVKAFDKAIELVGAHADLLGPKATAMYYQADENITPEVRAVIDQALADDDKDPSVRLLLGMDAFFSANYEEAIMNWEIILTSPQQGIDREGIMNAIAQAQMFIDSANKKEQAKASVDSSKAVTVTVELAADLVGKAKPTDTVFVYANATGGNMPVAIARIEVKELPSTVVLDDSFAMTADSTISSFEQVNIIAAINLNNSKAPTAGDMQGEQAQVKLGQAVTVTIDTVIQ
;
A
#
# COMPACT_ATOMS: atom_id res chain seq x y z
N MET A 1 -7.35 -22.12 0.63
CA MET A 1 -8.36 -22.91 1.35
C MET A 1 -7.75 -23.80 2.42
N THR A 2 -6.87 -24.75 2.08
CA THR A 2 -6.30 -25.71 3.06
C THR A 2 -5.48 -25.07 4.18
N ASN A 3 -4.59 -24.11 3.87
CA ASN A 3 -3.65 -23.57 4.87
C ASN A 3 -4.34 -22.81 6.04
N PHE A 4 -5.46 -22.13 5.79
CA PHE A 4 -6.23 -21.41 6.82
C PHE A 4 -6.93 -22.38 7.77
N TRP A 5 -7.63 -23.37 7.22
CA TRP A 5 -8.26 -24.43 8.02
C TRP A 5 -7.23 -25.28 8.76
N ILE A 6 -6.05 -25.51 8.17
CA ILE A 6 -4.92 -26.17 8.82
C ILE A 6 -4.42 -25.34 10.02
N ALA A 7 -4.33 -24.01 9.90
CA ALA A 7 -3.91 -23.15 11.00
C ALA A 7 -4.93 -23.14 12.15
N ILE A 8 -6.23 -23.05 11.86
CA ILE A 8 -7.30 -23.15 12.87
C ILE A 8 -7.30 -24.53 13.54
N ALA A 9 -7.17 -25.59 12.75
CA ALA A 9 -7.08 -26.95 13.28
C ALA A 9 -5.84 -27.11 14.18
N ALA A 10 -4.69 -26.58 13.77
CA ALA A 10 -3.46 -26.62 14.56
C ALA A 10 -3.61 -25.87 15.90
N LEU A 11 -4.20 -24.66 15.90
CA LEU A 11 -4.44 -23.90 17.12
C LEU A 11 -5.45 -24.60 18.06
N THR A 12 -6.50 -25.19 17.49
CA THR A 12 -7.51 -25.93 18.26
C THR A 12 -6.89 -27.17 18.91
N VAL A 13 -6.06 -27.92 18.17
CA VAL A 13 -5.33 -29.08 18.69
C VAL A 13 -4.36 -28.66 19.80
N LEU A 14 -3.67 -27.53 19.66
CA LEU A 14 -2.76 -27.01 20.68
C LEU A 14 -3.52 -26.63 21.97
N ALA A 15 -4.65 -25.94 21.86
CA ALA A 15 -5.50 -25.57 23.00
C ALA A 15 -6.04 -26.79 23.74
N LEU A 16 -6.56 -27.79 23.00
CA LEU A 16 -7.01 -29.05 23.58
C LEU A 16 -5.85 -29.82 24.23
N GLY A 17 -4.67 -29.79 23.61
CA GLY A 17 -3.45 -30.38 24.15
C GLY A 17 -3.08 -29.78 25.52
N LEU A 18 -3.17 -28.46 25.69
CA LEU A 18 -2.90 -27.79 26.98
C LEU A 18 -3.92 -28.16 28.07
N ILE A 19 -5.19 -28.35 27.72
CA ILE A 19 -6.25 -28.77 28.67
C ILE A 19 -6.02 -30.21 29.13
N TRP A 20 -5.59 -31.09 28.24
CA TRP A 20 -5.37 -32.51 28.53
C TRP A 20 -3.98 -32.82 29.12
N LEU A 21 -2.99 -31.93 28.92
CA LEU A 21 -1.64 -32.05 29.44
C LEU A 21 -1.54 -32.30 30.96
N PRO A 22 -2.23 -31.54 31.84
CA PRO A 22 -2.19 -31.81 33.28
C PRO A 22 -2.86 -33.13 33.68
N PHE A 23 -3.82 -33.61 32.89
CA PHE A 23 -4.48 -34.90 33.12
C PHE A 23 -3.56 -36.07 32.74
N LEU A 24 -2.91 -35.98 31.58
CA LEU A 24 -1.95 -36.97 31.08
C LEU A 24 -0.67 -37.02 31.93
N ARG A 25 -0.21 -35.88 32.45
CA ARG A 25 0.95 -35.83 33.36
C ARG A 25 0.65 -36.36 34.76
N ARG A 26 -0.61 -36.42 35.18
CA ARG A 26 -1.01 -36.95 36.50
C ARG A 26 -0.92 -38.47 36.60
N ASN A 27 -0.88 -39.18 35.47
CA ASN A 27 -0.62 -40.62 35.44
C ASN A 27 0.85 -40.99 35.75
N LYS A 28 1.74 -40.00 35.93
CA LYS A 28 3.11 -40.21 36.46
C LYS A 28 3.21 -39.94 37.98
N LEU A 29 2.08 -39.92 38.70
CA LEU A 29 2.04 -39.89 40.17
C LEU A 29 1.69 -41.28 40.76
N ASP A 30 2.07 -42.35 40.07
CA ASP A 30 2.09 -43.72 40.62
C ASP A 30 3.22 -43.94 41.64
N ASP A 31 4.00 -42.92 41.98
CA ASP A 31 4.91 -42.92 43.14
C ASP A 31 4.18 -42.99 44.49
N LYS A 32 2.87 -42.76 44.53
CA LYS A 32 2.10 -42.87 45.79
C LYS A 32 1.99 -44.31 46.31
N LYS A 33 2.10 -45.34 45.47
CA LYS A 33 2.15 -46.73 45.95
C LYS A 33 3.49 -47.06 46.61
N ASN A 34 4.59 -46.51 46.10
CA ASN A 34 5.91 -46.66 46.71
C ASN A 34 6.02 -45.89 48.03
N ASP A 35 5.43 -44.69 48.11
CA ASP A 35 5.47 -43.84 49.31
C ASP A 35 4.70 -44.48 50.49
N THR A 36 3.57 -45.14 50.25
CA THR A 36 2.84 -45.89 51.29
C THR A 36 3.62 -47.09 51.82
N GLU A 37 4.29 -47.85 50.93
CA GLU A 37 5.09 -49.01 51.34
C GLU A 37 6.34 -48.58 52.14
N ILE A 38 7.02 -47.51 51.70
CA ILE A 38 8.18 -46.94 52.38
C ILE A 38 7.80 -46.40 53.78
N ARG A 39 6.62 -45.76 53.91
CA ARG A 39 6.13 -45.24 55.20
C ARG A 39 5.67 -46.33 56.16
N LYS A 40 5.02 -47.39 55.65
CA LYS A 40 4.68 -48.58 56.45
C LYS A 40 5.96 -49.24 57.00
N GLN A 41 7.01 -49.36 56.19
CA GLN A 41 8.31 -49.86 56.63
C GLN A 41 8.98 -48.96 57.69
N ALA A 42 8.93 -47.63 57.52
CA ALA A 42 9.50 -46.69 58.50
C ALA A 42 8.77 -46.72 59.86
N ASN A 43 7.44 -46.80 59.85
CA ASN A 43 6.64 -46.88 61.09
C ASN A 43 6.89 -48.18 61.86
N LEU A 44 7.06 -49.31 61.16
CA LEU A 44 7.44 -50.58 61.78
C LEU A 44 8.86 -50.55 62.36
N GLY A 45 9.80 -49.84 61.72
CA GLY A 45 11.14 -49.64 62.25
C GLY A 45 11.14 -48.90 63.59
N LEU A 46 10.43 -47.77 63.67
CA LEU A 46 10.28 -46.98 64.90
C LEU A 46 9.60 -47.76 66.03
N TYR A 47 8.60 -48.59 65.71
CA TYR A 47 7.97 -49.49 66.68
C TYR A 47 8.98 -50.46 67.30
N ASN A 48 9.78 -51.12 66.45
CA ASN A 48 10.75 -52.10 66.92
C ASN A 48 11.86 -51.46 67.76
N GLU A 49 12.35 -50.28 67.36
CA GLU A 49 13.33 -49.50 68.13
C GLU A 49 12.78 -49.14 69.52
N ARG A 50 11.53 -48.67 69.59
CA ARG A 50 10.92 -48.30 70.88
C ARG A 50 10.66 -49.51 71.78
N LEU A 51 10.35 -50.67 71.20
CA LEU A 51 10.18 -51.91 71.94
C LEU A 51 11.52 -52.40 72.51
N GLU A 52 12.62 -52.23 71.78
CA GLU A 52 13.97 -52.54 72.25
C GLU A 52 14.39 -51.62 73.42
N ASP A 53 14.08 -50.32 73.34
CA ASP A 53 14.29 -49.38 74.46
C ASP A 53 13.55 -49.82 75.72
N LEU A 54 12.27 -50.14 75.61
CA LEU A 54 11.45 -50.58 76.75
C LEU A 54 11.99 -51.88 77.36
N ASN A 55 12.47 -52.80 76.53
CA ASN A 55 13.07 -54.04 77.01
C ASN A 55 14.39 -53.80 77.75
N THR A 56 15.16 -52.79 77.31
CA THR A 56 16.37 -52.35 78.00
C THR A 56 16.03 -51.72 79.35
N GLU A 57 15.01 -50.86 79.41
CA GLU A 57 14.54 -50.24 80.65
C GLU A 57 14.01 -51.27 81.66
N LEU A 58 13.36 -52.34 81.19
CA LEU A 58 12.93 -53.47 82.02
C LEU A 58 14.14 -54.26 82.57
N THR A 59 15.13 -54.52 81.73
CA THR A 59 16.35 -55.25 82.11
C THR A 59 17.19 -54.47 83.12
N ASP A 60 17.26 -53.14 82.95
CA ASP A 60 17.92 -52.21 83.87
C ASP A 60 17.12 -51.98 85.17
N GLY A 61 15.93 -52.58 85.29
CA GLY A 61 15.05 -52.49 86.46
C GLY A 61 14.42 -51.11 86.66
N ARG A 62 14.37 -50.28 85.62
CA ARG A 62 13.76 -48.94 85.65
C ARG A 62 12.24 -48.99 85.60
N ILE A 63 11.70 -50.01 84.94
CA ILE A 63 10.28 -50.33 84.88
C ILE A 63 10.07 -51.77 85.33
N ASN A 64 8.89 -52.10 85.82
CA ASN A 64 8.53 -53.48 86.17
C ASN A 64 7.80 -54.20 85.02
N GLN A 65 7.58 -55.51 85.17
CA GLN A 65 6.98 -56.34 84.13
C GLN A 65 5.56 -55.90 83.76
N ASP A 66 4.76 -55.47 84.73
CA ASP A 66 3.38 -55.06 84.49
C ASP A 66 3.31 -53.72 83.73
N GLU A 67 4.21 -52.79 84.06
CA GLU A 67 4.38 -51.51 83.34
C GLU A 67 4.86 -51.73 81.91
N PHE A 68 5.80 -52.66 81.69
CA PHE A 68 6.27 -53.02 80.35
C PHE A 68 5.12 -53.53 79.48
N THR A 69 4.32 -54.48 79.97
CA THR A 69 3.20 -55.05 79.21
C THR A 69 2.13 -54.01 78.89
N ALA A 70 1.86 -53.07 79.81
CA ALA A 70 0.93 -51.97 79.54
C ALA A 70 1.42 -51.03 78.43
N LEU A 71 2.71 -50.65 78.47
CA LEU A 71 3.32 -49.76 77.47
C LEU A 71 3.45 -50.44 76.10
N GLU A 72 3.76 -51.74 76.06
CA GLU A 72 3.79 -52.52 74.83
C GLU A 72 2.40 -52.56 74.17
N GLN A 73 1.36 -52.79 74.95
CA GLN A 73 -0.01 -52.82 74.45
C GLN A 73 -0.45 -51.46 73.90
N GLU A 74 -0.10 -50.36 74.57
CA GLU A 74 -0.36 -49.00 74.07
C GLU A 74 0.38 -48.74 72.74
N LEU A 75 1.63 -49.19 72.62
CA LEU A 75 2.42 -49.04 71.40
C LEU A 75 1.79 -49.82 70.22
N GLN A 76 1.30 -51.04 70.47
CA GLN A 76 0.60 -51.86 69.45
C GLN A 76 -0.70 -51.21 68.98
N VAL A 77 -1.50 -50.67 69.91
CA VAL A 77 -2.75 -49.98 69.58
C VAL A 77 -2.49 -48.73 68.73
N ASN A 78 -1.45 -47.96 69.06
CA ASN A 78 -1.04 -46.81 68.26
C ASN A 78 -0.57 -47.20 66.85
N LEU A 79 0.17 -48.30 66.70
CA LEU A 79 0.60 -48.80 65.39
C LEU A 79 -0.61 -49.19 64.52
N LEU A 80 -1.57 -49.94 65.09
CA LEU A 80 -2.79 -50.35 64.39
C LEU A 80 -3.66 -49.16 63.98
N GLN A 81 -3.88 -48.17 64.86
CA GLN A 81 -4.64 -46.96 64.52
C GLN A 81 -3.98 -46.17 63.39
N ASN A 82 -2.65 -46.03 63.40
CA ASN A 82 -1.94 -45.29 62.37
C ASN A 82 -1.97 -46.00 61.00
N VAL A 83 -2.02 -47.34 60.97
CA VAL A 83 -2.15 -48.12 59.73
C VAL A 83 -3.57 -48.06 59.17
N GLU A 84 -4.60 -48.11 60.02
CA GLU A 84 -6.01 -48.16 59.60
C GLU A 84 -6.53 -46.78 59.14
N GLN A 85 -6.08 -45.70 59.79
CA GLN A 85 -6.48 -44.32 59.43
C GLN A 85 -5.88 -43.83 58.10
N GLU A 86 -4.84 -44.50 57.59
CA GLU A 86 -4.24 -44.22 56.29
C GLU A 86 -4.88 -45.01 55.14
N GLU A 87 -5.42 -46.21 55.38
CA GLU A 87 -6.16 -46.97 54.37
C GLU A 87 -7.50 -46.30 54.00
N ASP A 88 -8.18 -45.67 54.96
CA ASP A 88 -9.43 -44.94 54.72
C ASP A 88 -9.25 -43.65 53.88
N LYS A 89 -8.03 -43.09 53.79
CA LYS A 89 -7.76 -41.91 52.95
C LYS A 89 -7.50 -42.26 51.48
N LEU A 90 -7.51 -43.55 51.11
CA LEU A 90 -7.29 -44.04 49.74
C LEU A 90 -8.58 -44.28 48.94
N VAL A 91 -9.72 -43.73 49.37
CA VAL A 91 -10.93 -43.70 48.54
C VAL A 91 -10.64 -42.89 47.27
N GLN A 92 -10.48 -43.63 46.18
CA GLN A 92 -10.18 -43.17 44.84
C GLN A 92 -11.00 -41.94 44.45
N ARG A 93 -10.35 -40.78 44.37
CA ARG A 93 -10.91 -39.66 43.61
C ARG A 93 -10.86 -40.04 42.13
N ASN A 94 -11.95 -40.62 41.66
CA ASN A 94 -12.10 -41.11 40.29
C ASN A 94 -11.70 -39.99 39.31
N ASN A 95 -10.71 -40.26 38.46
CA ASN A 95 -10.22 -39.32 37.45
C ASN A 95 -11.27 -39.21 36.33
N SER A 96 -12.34 -38.48 36.61
CA SER A 96 -13.42 -38.31 35.66
C SER A 96 -12.97 -37.40 34.51
N VAL A 97 -12.82 -38.00 33.33
CA VAL A 97 -12.55 -37.34 32.05
C VAL A 97 -13.65 -36.32 31.69
N VAL A 98 -14.77 -36.33 32.41
CA VAL A 98 -15.88 -35.39 32.27
C VAL A 98 -15.43 -33.93 32.39
N TRP A 99 -14.48 -33.62 33.27
CA TRP A 99 -14.02 -32.23 33.44
C TRP A 99 -13.27 -31.67 32.21
N PRO A 100 -12.18 -32.29 31.71
CA PRO A 100 -11.52 -31.80 30.49
C PRO A 100 -12.41 -31.87 29.25
N VAL A 101 -13.33 -32.84 29.16
CA VAL A 101 -14.33 -32.90 28.08
C VAL A 101 -15.29 -31.72 28.14
N SER A 102 -15.82 -31.38 29.33
CA SER A 102 -16.73 -30.25 29.49
C SER A 102 -16.06 -28.92 29.13
N MET A 103 -14.80 -28.70 29.53
CA MET A 103 -14.03 -27.51 29.13
C MET A 103 -13.79 -27.45 27.61
N SER A 104 -13.52 -28.59 26.98
CA SER A 104 -13.32 -28.65 25.53
C SER A 104 -14.60 -28.27 24.78
N VAL A 105 -15.75 -28.79 25.21
CA VAL A 105 -17.06 -28.46 24.62
C VAL A 105 -17.40 -26.98 24.82
N VAL A 106 -17.22 -26.45 26.02
CA VAL A 106 -17.48 -25.03 26.32
C VAL A 106 -16.56 -24.11 25.51
N LEU A 107 -15.27 -24.44 25.40
CA LEU A 107 -14.32 -23.66 24.60
C LEU A 107 -14.71 -23.65 23.12
N LEU A 108 -15.11 -24.79 22.55
CA LEU A 108 -15.57 -24.85 21.16
C LEU A 108 -16.89 -24.08 20.96
N ALA A 109 -17.81 -24.14 21.92
CA ALA A 109 -19.08 -23.41 21.87
C ALA A 109 -18.86 -21.89 21.94
N ILE A 110 -18.02 -21.41 22.86
CA ILE A 110 -17.68 -19.99 23.00
C ILE A 110 -16.90 -19.51 21.77
N SER A 111 -15.93 -20.28 21.31
CA SER A 111 -15.18 -19.97 20.08
C SER A 111 -16.11 -19.87 18.87
N GLY A 112 -17.03 -20.81 18.71
CA GLY A 112 -18.04 -20.78 17.65
C GLY A 112 -19.00 -19.59 17.76
N TYR A 113 -19.42 -19.24 18.97
CA TYR A 113 -20.28 -18.08 19.22
C TYR A 113 -19.58 -16.75 18.91
N ILE A 114 -18.35 -16.56 19.40
CA ILE A 114 -17.54 -15.37 19.11
C ILE A 114 -17.22 -15.29 17.62
N TYR A 115 -16.94 -16.41 16.97
CA TYR A 115 -16.73 -16.45 15.53
C TYR A 115 -18.00 -16.11 14.74
N ASN A 116 -19.19 -16.36 15.27
CA ASN A 116 -20.43 -15.94 14.60
C ASN A 116 -20.64 -14.42 14.66
N ASP A 117 -20.13 -13.75 15.70
CA ASP A 117 -20.31 -12.30 15.92
C ASP A 117 -19.17 -11.47 15.29
N LEU A 118 -17.91 -11.91 15.45
CA LEU A 118 -16.72 -11.21 14.94
C LEU A 118 -16.16 -11.83 13.65
N GLY A 119 -16.57 -13.05 13.30
CA GLY A 119 -15.96 -13.80 12.22
C GLY A 119 -16.37 -13.28 10.85
N ARG A 120 -15.36 -12.89 10.07
CA ARG A 120 -15.47 -12.48 8.67
C ARG A 120 -15.37 -13.68 7.71
N ALA A 121 -16.09 -14.77 8.01
CA ALA A 121 -16.10 -15.97 7.17
C ALA A 121 -16.57 -15.66 5.74
N ASN A 122 -17.52 -14.72 5.62
CA ASN A 122 -18.11 -14.30 4.35
C ASN A 122 -17.20 -13.37 3.54
N ASP A 123 -16.27 -12.64 4.17
CA ASP A 123 -15.32 -11.76 3.47
C ASP A 123 -14.30 -12.57 2.65
N TRP A 124 -14.04 -13.83 3.02
CA TRP A 124 -13.17 -14.71 2.24
C TRP A 124 -13.82 -15.13 0.90
N ASN A 125 -15.15 -15.20 0.84
CA ASN A 125 -15.85 -15.47 -0.42
C ASN A 125 -15.64 -14.35 -1.45
N PHE A 126 -15.35 -13.13 -1.01
CA PHE A 126 -15.03 -11.99 -1.88
C PHE A 126 -13.70 -12.16 -2.62
N GLN A 127 -12.72 -12.88 -2.05
CA GLN A 127 -11.40 -13.05 -2.68
C GLN A 127 -11.29 -14.30 -3.56
N SER A 128 -12.18 -15.30 -3.38
CA SER A 128 -12.25 -16.51 -4.22
C SER A 128 -13.30 -16.48 -5.35
N ALA A 129 -14.15 -15.45 -5.42
CA ALA A 129 -15.13 -15.28 -6.51
C ALA A 129 -14.49 -15.07 -7.90
N GLY A 130 -13.18 -14.80 -7.98
CA GLY A 130 -12.44 -14.72 -9.24
C GLY A 130 -11.96 -16.07 -9.80
N SER A 131 -12.10 -17.19 -9.10
CA SER A 131 -11.46 -18.45 -9.51
C SER A 131 -12.19 -19.69 -9.05
N GLN A 132 -13.41 -19.91 -9.58
CA GLN A 132 -14.08 -21.20 -9.85
C GLN A 132 -15.60 -21.08 -9.68
N ALA A 133 -16.33 -20.97 -10.80
CA ALA A 133 -17.74 -21.33 -10.85
C ALA A 133 -17.99 -22.22 -12.08
N PRO A 134 -18.46 -23.47 -11.91
CA PRO A 134 -18.95 -24.28 -13.01
C PRO A 134 -20.35 -23.84 -13.43
N HIS A 135 -20.51 -23.63 -14.73
CA HIS A 135 -21.67 -23.16 -15.49
C HIS A 135 -23.08 -23.45 -14.93
N GLN A 136 -23.83 -22.38 -14.62
CA GLN A 136 -25.23 -22.17 -15.08
C GLN A 136 -25.50 -20.66 -15.27
N GLY A 137 -25.40 -20.20 -16.52
CA GLY A 137 -26.41 -19.31 -17.11
C GLY A 137 -26.59 -17.85 -16.68
N GLN A 138 -25.68 -17.20 -15.94
CA GLN A 138 -25.45 -15.73 -15.95
C GLN A 138 -24.29 -15.42 -14.99
N THR A 139 -23.06 -15.38 -15.49
CA THR A 139 -21.95 -14.81 -14.72
C THR A 139 -22.18 -13.31 -14.61
N MET A 140 -22.53 -12.85 -13.41
CA MET A 140 -22.73 -11.44 -13.10
C MET A 140 -21.46 -10.67 -13.49
N THR A 141 -21.60 -9.60 -14.28
CA THR A 141 -20.43 -8.80 -14.67
C THR A 141 -19.82 -8.13 -13.44
N PRO A 142 -18.53 -7.74 -13.47
CA PRO A 142 -17.93 -6.95 -12.39
C PRO A 142 -18.78 -5.74 -11.98
N ASP A 143 -19.34 -5.03 -12.97
CA ASP A 143 -20.22 -3.89 -12.74
C ASP A 143 -21.52 -4.28 -12.03
N GLN A 144 -22.10 -5.43 -12.38
CA GLN A 144 -23.31 -5.94 -11.73
C GLN A 144 -23.03 -6.36 -10.28
N MET A 145 -21.87 -6.97 -10.01
CA MET A 145 -21.46 -7.31 -8.65
C MET A 145 -21.25 -6.05 -7.79
N MET A 146 -20.60 -5.03 -8.34
CA MET A 146 -20.41 -3.75 -7.67
C MET A 146 -21.75 -3.04 -7.41
N ALA A 147 -22.67 -3.04 -8.38
CA ALA A 147 -24.00 -2.46 -8.22
C ALA A 147 -24.80 -3.16 -7.11
N MET A 148 -24.75 -4.50 -7.05
CA MET A 148 -25.40 -5.28 -6.00
C MET A 148 -24.80 -4.99 -4.62
N GLN A 149 -23.47 -4.84 -4.53
CA GLN A 149 -22.80 -4.49 -3.27
C GLN A 149 -23.23 -3.11 -2.77
N ILE A 150 -23.33 -2.12 -3.67
CA ILE A 150 -23.82 -0.78 -3.34
C ILE A 150 -25.26 -0.86 -2.83
N GLU A 151 -26.14 -1.59 -3.52
CA GLU A 151 -27.55 -1.75 -3.13
C GLU A 151 -27.69 -2.39 -1.74
N GLN A 152 -26.83 -3.37 -1.42
CA GLN A 152 -26.81 -3.98 -0.09
C GLN A 152 -26.41 -2.96 0.99
N ILE A 153 -25.35 -2.18 0.77
CA ILE A 153 -24.91 -1.14 1.71
C ILE A 153 -25.99 -0.07 1.90
N GLU A 154 -26.66 0.34 0.81
CA GLU A 154 -27.79 1.28 0.86
C GLU A 154 -28.96 0.73 1.70
N ALA A 155 -29.31 -0.54 1.54
CA ALA A 155 -30.37 -1.18 2.31
C ALA A 155 -30.02 -1.30 3.80
N GLU A 156 -28.76 -1.59 4.13
CA GLU A 156 -28.28 -1.61 5.51
C GLU A 156 -28.37 -0.21 6.15
N LEU A 157 -27.95 0.83 5.44
CA LEU A 157 -28.02 2.23 5.90
C LEU A 157 -29.44 2.78 5.96
N ALA A 158 -30.38 2.25 5.18
CA ALA A 158 -31.80 2.58 5.33
C ALA A 158 -32.37 2.09 6.67
N ASN A 159 -31.85 0.97 7.19
CA ASN A 159 -32.25 0.42 8.49
C ASN A 159 -31.47 1.04 9.66
N ASP A 160 -30.21 1.42 9.44
CA ASP A 160 -29.39 2.14 10.42
C ASP A 160 -28.77 3.43 9.82
N PRO A 161 -29.54 4.53 9.77
CA PRO A 161 -29.07 5.78 9.17
C PRO A 161 -27.95 6.49 9.95
N ASN A 162 -27.68 6.07 11.20
CA ASN A 162 -26.68 6.71 12.06
C ASN A 162 -25.31 6.02 12.00
N ASN A 163 -25.15 5.01 11.14
CA ASN A 163 -23.89 4.32 10.94
C ASN A 163 -22.93 5.15 10.05
N SER A 164 -22.13 6.01 10.67
CA SER A 164 -21.15 6.86 9.96
C SER A 164 -20.12 6.06 9.16
N GLN A 165 -19.65 4.93 9.69
CA GLN A 165 -18.72 4.04 8.98
C GLN A 165 -19.37 3.43 7.74
N GLY A 166 -20.65 3.08 7.80
CA GLY A 166 -21.40 2.60 6.65
C GLY A 166 -21.51 3.66 5.55
N TRP A 167 -21.81 4.92 5.92
CA TRP A 167 -21.81 6.04 4.99
C TRP A 167 -20.44 6.30 4.34
N PHE A 168 -19.36 6.20 5.13
CA PHE A 168 -17.99 6.29 4.62
C PHE A 168 -17.68 5.19 3.59
N ASN A 169 -18.01 3.94 3.93
CA ASN A 169 -17.82 2.80 3.03
C ASN A 169 -18.66 2.93 1.74
N LEU A 170 -19.89 3.43 1.86
CA LEU A 170 -20.76 3.72 0.71
C LEU A 170 -20.13 4.78 -0.20
N GLY A 171 -19.52 5.82 0.37
CA GLY A 171 -18.78 6.85 -0.37
C GLY A 171 -17.66 6.24 -1.23
N HIS A 172 -16.82 5.39 -0.66
CA HIS A 172 -15.78 4.67 -1.40
C HIS A 172 -16.34 3.71 -2.45
N ALA A 173 -17.43 3.01 -2.15
CA ALA A 173 -18.09 2.14 -3.12
C ALA A 173 -18.61 2.93 -4.33
N TYR A 174 -19.16 4.13 -4.10
CA TYR A 174 -19.56 5.03 -5.17
C TYR A 174 -18.38 5.59 -5.97
N ILE A 175 -17.25 5.92 -5.35
CA ILE A 175 -16.02 6.30 -6.09
C ILE A 175 -15.60 5.17 -7.03
N SER A 176 -15.51 3.94 -6.52
CA SER A 176 -15.14 2.76 -7.32
C SER A 176 -16.10 2.53 -8.50
N ALA A 177 -17.38 2.88 -8.32
CA ALA A 177 -18.41 2.82 -9.37
C ALA A 177 -18.44 4.05 -10.28
N SER A 178 -17.49 4.98 -10.16
CA SER A 178 -17.47 6.27 -10.87
C SER A 178 -18.73 7.12 -10.64
N ARG A 179 -19.43 6.92 -9.53
CA ARG A 179 -20.67 7.62 -9.11
C ARG A 179 -20.33 8.77 -8.16
N TYR A 180 -19.50 9.69 -8.64
CA TYR A 180 -18.87 10.72 -7.78
C TYR A 180 -19.87 11.62 -7.05
N SER A 181 -20.95 12.04 -7.70
CA SER A 181 -21.99 12.86 -7.04
C SER A 181 -22.69 12.13 -5.89
N GLN A 182 -22.86 10.82 -5.97
CA GLN A 182 -23.40 10.03 -4.85
C GLN A 182 -22.35 9.82 -3.75
N ALA A 183 -21.08 9.64 -4.13
CA ALA A 183 -19.98 9.55 -3.17
C ALA A 183 -19.91 10.79 -2.27
N VAL A 184 -19.97 11.99 -2.86
CA VAL A 184 -19.96 13.26 -2.10
C VAL A 184 -21.09 13.31 -1.08
N LYS A 185 -22.32 12.93 -1.47
CA LYS A 185 -23.48 12.89 -0.55
C LYS A 185 -23.30 11.88 0.59
N ALA A 186 -22.70 10.73 0.32
CA ALA A 186 -22.42 9.72 1.34
C ALA A 186 -21.38 10.23 2.35
N PHE A 187 -20.30 10.87 1.88
CA PHE A 187 -19.33 11.49 2.77
C PHE A 187 -19.93 12.67 3.56
N ASP A 188 -20.78 13.48 2.94
CA ASP A 188 -21.52 14.54 3.65
C ASP A 188 -22.35 13.98 4.81
N LYS A 189 -22.98 12.81 4.62
CA LYS A 189 -23.72 12.13 5.69
C LYS A 189 -22.81 11.60 6.79
N ALA A 190 -21.66 11.02 6.46
CA ALA A 190 -20.67 10.65 7.46
C ALA A 190 -20.20 11.88 8.27
N ILE A 191 -19.88 12.99 7.59
CA ILE A 191 -19.44 14.25 8.21
C ILE A 191 -20.54 14.85 9.10
N GLU A 192 -21.81 14.79 8.70
CA GLU A 192 -22.94 15.24 9.53
C GLU A 192 -23.03 14.49 10.87
N LEU A 193 -22.69 13.19 10.87
CA LEU A 193 -22.80 12.32 12.04
C LEU A 193 -21.64 12.45 13.02
N VAL A 194 -20.40 12.59 12.53
CA VAL A 194 -19.18 12.56 13.39
C VAL A 194 -18.35 13.84 13.37
N GLY A 195 -18.72 14.82 12.54
CA GLY A 195 -17.96 16.04 12.32
C GLY A 195 -17.03 15.96 11.11
N ALA A 196 -16.46 17.11 10.75
CA ALA A 196 -15.54 17.24 9.63
C ALA A 196 -14.11 16.96 10.11
N HIS A 197 -13.56 15.83 9.66
CA HIS A 197 -12.20 15.37 9.94
C HIS A 197 -11.50 15.06 8.61
N ALA A 198 -10.17 15.10 8.58
CA ALA A 198 -9.39 14.94 7.36
C ALA A 198 -9.62 13.59 6.67
N ASP A 199 -9.85 12.52 7.44
CA ASP A 199 -10.15 11.17 6.95
C ASP A 199 -11.46 11.06 6.16
N LEU A 200 -12.41 11.98 6.38
CA LEU A 200 -13.65 12.11 5.61
C LEU A 200 -13.55 13.17 4.51
N LEU A 201 -12.91 14.30 4.82
CA LEU A 201 -12.77 15.43 3.90
C LEU A 201 -11.85 15.10 2.72
N GLY A 202 -10.79 14.32 2.92
CA GLY A 202 -9.88 13.88 1.86
C GLY A 202 -10.59 13.05 0.79
N PRO A 203 -11.21 11.91 1.13
CA PRO A 203 -11.99 11.12 0.17
C PRO A 203 -13.15 11.89 -0.47
N LYS A 204 -13.79 12.81 0.27
CA LYS A 204 -14.79 13.73 -0.30
C LYS A 204 -14.18 14.65 -1.35
N ALA A 205 -13.03 15.27 -1.07
CA ALA A 205 -12.30 16.11 -2.02
C ALA A 205 -11.93 15.33 -3.28
N THR A 206 -11.47 14.08 -3.14
CA THR A 206 -11.19 13.19 -4.26
C THR A 206 -12.44 12.93 -5.11
N ALA A 207 -13.59 12.64 -4.49
CA ALA A 207 -14.84 12.49 -5.22
C ALA A 207 -15.24 13.78 -5.96
N MET A 208 -15.09 14.95 -5.33
CA MET A 208 -15.39 16.23 -5.97
C MET A 208 -14.42 16.56 -7.12
N TYR A 209 -13.14 16.22 -6.99
CA TYR A 209 -12.13 16.36 -8.04
C TYR A 209 -12.50 15.56 -9.29
N TYR A 210 -12.86 14.28 -9.13
CA TYR A 210 -13.30 13.46 -10.26
C TYR A 210 -14.67 13.89 -10.82
N GLN A 211 -15.56 14.42 -9.97
CA GLN A 211 -16.81 15.02 -10.42
C GLN A 211 -16.56 16.27 -11.28
N ALA A 212 -15.47 16.98 -11.04
CA ALA A 212 -15.06 18.20 -11.74
C ALA A 212 -14.09 17.93 -12.90
N ASP A 213 -14.16 16.73 -13.51
CA ASP A 213 -13.32 16.31 -14.63
C ASP A 213 -11.82 16.47 -14.34
N GLU A 214 -11.39 16.02 -13.15
CA GLU A 214 -10.00 16.00 -12.72
C GLU A 214 -9.37 17.40 -12.60
N ASN A 215 -10.15 18.34 -12.06
CA ASN A 215 -9.71 19.70 -11.84
C ASN A 215 -9.97 20.16 -10.40
N ILE A 216 -8.96 20.79 -9.78
CA ILE A 216 -9.11 21.42 -8.46
C ILE A 216 -9.83 22.77 -8.64
N THR A 217 -11.16 22.74 -8.60
CA THR A 217 -11.99 23.96 -8.58
C THR A 217 -11.87 24.69 -7.23
N PRO A 218 -12.33 25.95 -7.12
CA PRO A 218 -12.34 26.67 -5.84
C PRO A 218 -13.08 25.92 -4.73
N GLU A 219 -14.14 25.18 -5.07
CA GLU A 219 -14.92 24.37 -4.13
C GLU A 219 -14.14 23.14 -3.67
N VAL A 220 -13.47 22.43 -4.59
CA VAL A 220 -12.59 21.30 -4.25
C VAL A 220 -11.44 21.79 -3.36
N ARG A 221 -10.82 22.92 -3.72
CA ARG A 221 -9.72 23.53 -2.97
C ARG A 221 -10.14 23.89 -1.55
N ALA A 222 -11.33 24.44 -1.35
CA ALA A 222 -11.84 24.75 -0.02
C ALA A 222 -11.95 23.50 0.88
N VAL A 223 -12.37 22.36 0.32
CA VAL A 223 -12.44 21.09 1.08
C VAL A 223 -11.06 20.53 1.38
N ILE A 224 -10.13 20.61 0.42
CA ILE A 224 -8.72 20.24 0.61
C ILE A 224 -8.09 21.07 1.73
N ASP A 225 -8.26 22.40 1.69
CA ASP A 225 -7.71 23.32 2.68
C ASP A 225 -8.29 23.04 4.07
N GLN A 226 -9.58 22.71 4.15
CA GLN A 226 -10.22 22.30 5.41
C GLN A 226 -9.64 20.98 5.94
N ALA A 227 -9.39 20.00 5.07
CA ALA A 227 -8.80 18.73 5.45
C ALA A 227 -7.36 18.90 5.96
N LEU A 228 -6.54 19.70 5.28
CA LEU A 228 -5.16 20.00 5.67
C LEU A 228 -5.07 20.83 6.96
N ALA A 229 -6.10 21.61 7.28
CA ALA A 229 -6.17 22.33 8.54
C ALA A 229 -6.43 21.40 9.73
N ASP A 230 -7.08 20.26 9.50
CA ASP A 230 -7.34 19.22 10.51
C ASP A 230 -6.15 18.25 10.63
N ASP A 231 -5.68 17.69 9.51
CA ASP A 231 -4.46 16.89 9.42
C ASP A 231 -3.64 17.29 8.18
N ASP A 232 -2.53 17.97 8.42
CA ASP A 232 -1.62 18.42 7.37
C ASP A 232 -0.88 17.25 6.69
N LYS A 233 -0.95 16.03 7.23
CA LYS A 233 -0.29 14.84 6.68
C LYS A 233 -1.28 13.78 6.24
N ASP A 234 -2.56 14.11 6.12
CA ASP A 234 -3.58 13.16 5.69
C ASP A 234 -3.17 12.48 4.38
N PRO A 235 -3.04 11.14 4.36
CA PRO A 235 -2.60 10.42 3.17
C PRO A 235 -3.51 10.61 1.96
N SER A 236 -4.83 10.73 2.15
CA SER A 236 -5.79 10.82 1.05
C SER A 236 -5.65 12.17 0.34
N VAL A 237 -5.55 13.25 1.10
CA VAL A 237 -5.36 14.60 0.56
C VAL A 237 -4.00 14.74 -0.09
N ARG A 238 -2.93 14.26 0.55
CA ARG A 238 -1.58 14.28 0.00
C ARG A 238 -1.47 13.45 -1.28
N LEU A 239 -2.18 12.32 -1.36
CA LEU A 239 -2.24 11.52 -2.57
C LEU A 239 -2.92 12.29 -3.72
N LEU A 240 -4.07 12.91 -3.45
CA LEU A 240 -4.79 13.72 -4.44
C LEU A 240 -3.93 14.87 -4.98
N LEU A 241 -3.31 15.66 -4.10
CA LEU A 241 -2.44 16.78 -4.50
C LEU A 241 -1.23 16.30 -5.29
N GLY A 242 -0.62 15.18 -4.89
CA GLY A 242 0.49 14.61 -5.62
C GLY A 242 0.11 14.12 -7.01
N MET A 243 -1.08 13.52 -7.16
CA MET A 243 -1.62 13.08 -8.44
C MET A 243 -1.92 14.27 -9.38
N ASP A 244 -2.61 15.31 -8.89
CA ASP A 244 -2.90 16.53 -9.65
C ASP A 244 -1.62 17.22 -10.14
N ALA A 245 -0.63 17.35 -9.26
CA ALA A 245 0.68 17.91 -9.60
C ALA A 245 1.40 17.06 -10.65
N PHE A 246 1.36 15.73 -10.54
CA PHE A 246 1.97 14.82 -11.50
C PHE A 246 1.35 14.96 -12.90
N PHE A 247 0.02 14.96 -13.00
CA PHE A 247 -0.66 15.13 -14.28
C PHE A 247 -0.47 16.54 -14.88
N SER A 248 -0.27 17.54 -14.03
CA SER A 248 0.11 18.90 -14.43
C SER A 248 1.60 19.06 -14.78
N ALA A 249 2.38 17.96 -14.81
CA ALA A 249 3.83 17.94 -15.03
C ALA A 249 4.67 18.69 -13.98
N ASN A 250 4.08 19.01 -12.82
CA ASN A 250 4.75 19.56 -11.65
C ASN A 250 5.33 18.42 -10.79
N TYR A 251 6.28 17.67 -11.36
CA TYR A 251 6.80 16.43 -10.76
C TYR A 251 7.46 16.63 -9.39
N GLU A 252 8.09 17.79 -9.14
CA GLU A 252 8.70 18.10 -7.83
C GLU A 252 7.64 18.22 -6.73
N GLU A 253 6.53 18.90 -7.01
CA GLU A 253 5.41 19.04 -6.07
C GLU A 253 4.70 17.69 -5.84
N ALA A 254 4.61 16.86 -6.89
CA ALA A 254 4.09 15.50 -6.77
C ALA A 254 4.91 14.66 -5.78
N ILE A 255 6.23 14.64 -5.97
CA ILE A 255 7.17 13.91 -5.09
C ILE A 255 7.06 14.42 -3.66
N MET A 256 7.04 15.74 -3.44
CA MET A 256 6.93 16.32 -2.10
C MET A 256 5.69 15.84 -1.34
N ASN A 257 4.53 15.82 -2.00
CA ASN A 257 3.29 15.37 -1.37
C ASN A 257 3.34 13.87 -1.07
N TRP A 258 3.86 13.05 -1.98
CA TRP A 258 3.97 11.60 -1.80
C TRP A 258 4.99 11.20 -0.72
N GLU A 259 6.10 11.92 -0.59
CA GLU A 259 7.06 11.72 0.50
C GLU A 259 6.44 11.95 1.87
N ILE A 260 5.55 12.94 2.01
CA ILE A 260 4.81 13.18 3.26
C ILE A 260 4.00 11.93 3.65
N ILE A 261 3.34 11.28 2.68
CA ILE A 261 2.56 10.06 2.93
C ILE A 261 3.44 8.94 3.51
N LEU A 262 4.68 8.81 3.02
CA LEU A 262 5.62 7.79 3.50
C LEU A 262 6.06 8.02 4.95
N THR A 263 5.93 9.24 5.48
CA THR A 263 6.19 9.55 6.89
C THR A 263 5.06 9.14 7.82
N SER A 264 3.85 8.88 7.29
CA SER A 264 2.69 8.50 8.10
C SER A 264 2.86 7.10 8.71
N PRO A 265 2.56 6.89 10.00
CA PRO A 265 2.62 5.57 10.63
C PRO A 265 1.39 4.70 10.33
N GLN A 266 0.38 5.21 9.61
CA GLN A 266 -0.87 4.50 9.35
C GLN A 266 -0.62 3.18 8.58
N GLN A 267 -1.36 2.14 8.96
CA GLN A 267 -1.35 0.84 8.28
C GLN A 267 -2.35 0.86 7.11
N GLY A 268 -2.08 0.10 6.05
CA GLY A 268 -2.95 0.04 4.87
C GLY A 268 -2.59 1.01 3.73
N ILE A 269 -1.61 1.89 3.94
CA ILE A 269 -1.03 2.71 2.86
C ILE A 269 -0.20 1.82 1.93
N ASP A 270 -0.46 1.90 0.63
CA ASP A 270 0.37 1.27 -0.40
C ASP A 270 1.69 2.04 -0.59
N ARG A 271 2.64 1.80 0.32
CA ARG A 271 3.97 2.43 0.28
C ARG A 271 4.75 2.06 -0.97
N GLU A 272 4.58 0.84 -1.47
CA GLU A 272 5.29 0.37 -2.66
C GLU A 272 4.78 1.13 -3.90
N GLY A 273 3.46 1.23 -4.08
CA GLY A 273 2.85 2.04 -5.12
C GLY A 273 3.31 3.51 -5.09
N ILE A 274 3.36 4.11 -3.90
CA ILE A 274 3.83 5.50 -3.73
C ILE A 274 5.31 5.65 -4.09
N MET A 275 6.18 4.75 -3.65
CA MET A 275 7.61 4.78 -4.02
C MET A 275 7.80 4.61 -5.54
N ASN A 276 7.00 3.76 -6.18
CA ASN A 276 7.03 3.59 -7.63
C ASN A 276 6.58 4.86 -8.35
N ALA A 277 5.55 5.55 -7.85
CA ALA A 277 5.10 6.83 -8.40
C ALA A 277 6.18 7.92 -8.27
N ILE A 278 6.83 8.02 -7.11
CA ILE A 278 7.98 8.93 -6.88
C ILE A 278 9.11 8.63 -7.87
N ALA A 279 9.49 7.36 -8.02
CA ALA A 279 10.54 6.96 -8.96
C ALA A 279 10.19 7.34 -10.40
N GLN A 280 8.92 7.17 -10.80
CA GLN A 280 8.44 7.56 -12.12
C GLN A 280 8.50 9.08 -12.32
N ALA A 281 8.07 9.88 -11.34
CA ALA A 281 8.18 11.34 -11.39
C ALA A 281 9.64 11.80 -11.52
N GLN A 282 10.56 11.18 -10.79
CA GLN A 282 11.99 11.46 -10.90
C GLN A 282 12.54 11.16 -12.31
N MET A 283 12.10 10.06 -12.93
CA MET A 283 12.48 9.74 -14.31
C MET A 283 12.03 10.81 -15.31
N PHE A 284 10.86 11.43 -15.10
CA PHE A 284 10.40 12.54 -15.94
C PHE A 284 11.29 13.79 -15.76
N ILE A 285 11.65 14.13 -14.52
CA ILE A 285 12.58 15.23 -14.21
C ILE A 285 13.94 14.99 -14.89
N ASP A 286 14.52 13.81 -14.71
CA ASP A 286 15.82 13.45 -15.29
C ASP A 286 15.79 13.50 -16.82
N SER A 287 14.69 13.09 -17.43
CA SER A 287 14.50 13.14 -18.88
C SER A 287 14.36 14.57 -19.39
N ALA A 288 13.68 15.45 -18.65
CA ALA A 288 13.60 16.88 -18.96
C ALA A 288 14.97 17.55 -18.85
N ASN A 289 15.70 17.29 -17.76
CA ASN A 289 17.05 17.79 -17.54
C ASN A 289 18.03 17.32 -18.62
N LYS A 290 17.95 16.06 -19.06
CA LYS A 290 18.78 15.55 -20.17
C LYS A 290 18.46 16.24 -21.50
N LYS A 291 17.20 16.56 -21.78
CA LYS A 291 16.82 17.33 -22.99
C LYS A 291 17.35 18.76 -22.93
N GLU A 292 17.34 19.37 -21.75
CA GLU A 292 17.88 20.71 -21.53
C GLU A 292 19.41 20.74 -21.60
N GLN A 293 20.07 19.74 -21.02
CA GLN A 293 21.52 19.55 -21.13
C GLN A 293 21.94 19.23 -22.57
N ALA A 294 21.17 18.44 -23.32
CA ALA A 294 21.43 18.19 -24.74
C ALA A 294 21.28 19.46 -25.60
N LYS A 295 20.34 20.36 -25.26
CA LYS A 295 20.25 21.71 -25.85
C LYS A 295 21.41 22.61 -25.45
N ALA A 296 21.95 22.47 -24.24
CA ALA A 296 23.07 23.26 -23.74
C ALA A 296 24.44 22.72 -24.18
N SER A 297 24.55 21.44 -24.51
CA SER A 297 25.77 20.76 -24.97
C SER A 297 25.89 20.71 -26.49
N VAL A 298 25.08 21.49 -27.23
CA VAL A 298 25.34 21.71 -28.65
C VAL A 298 26.76 22.28 -28.73
N ASP A 299 27.68 21.50 -29.30
CA ASP A 299 29.02 21.97 -29.63
C ASP A 299 28.84 23.13 -30.60
N SER A 300 28.83 24.36 -30.07
CA SER A 300 28.52 25.55 -30.86
C SER A 300 29.46 25.65 -32.05
N SER A 301 30.68 25.10 -31.97
CA SER A 301 31.64 25.05 -33.08
C SER A 301 31.19 24.20 -34.28
N LYS A 302 30.17 23.35 -34.10
CA LYS A 302 29.59 22.47 -35.12
C LYS A 302 28.11 22.76 -35.44
N ALA A 303 27.59 23.86 -34.92
CA ALA A 303 26.21 24.30 -35.14
C ALA A 303 26.19 25.73 -35.72
N VAL A 304 25.05 26.13 -36.28
CA VAL A 304 24.81 27.51 -36.72
C VAL A 304 23.65 28.08 -35.92
N THR A 305 23.88 29.22 -35.26
CA THR A 305 22.80 29.94 -34.56
C THR A 305 22.15 30.92 -35.51
N VAL A 306 20.87 30.74 -35.81
CA VAL A 306 20.11 31.54 -36.78
C VAL A 306 19.00 32.29 -36.05
N THR A 307 19.08 33.62 -36.03
CA THR A 307 17.96 34.49 -35.63
C THR A 307 17.14 34.82 -36.87
N VAL A 308 15.87 34.43 -36.87
CA VAL A 308 14.95 34.67 -37.98
C VAL A 308 14.03 35.83 -37.63
N GLU A 309 13.95 36.80 -38.53
CA GLU A 309 13.11 37.99 -38.39
C GLU A 309 12.25 38.19 -39.64
N LEU A 310 11.07 38.79 -39.47
CA LEU A 310 10.19 39.15 -40.58
C LEU A 310 10.28 40.66 -40.85
N ALA A 311 10.55 41.04 -42.10
CA ALA A 311 10.61 42.44 -42.49
C ALA A 311 9.28 43.15 -42.24
N ALA A 312 9.33 44.41 -41.78
CA ALA A 312 8.15 45.20 -41.41
C ALA A 312 7.10 45.29 -42.53
N ASP A 313 7.53 45.30 -43.79
CA ASP A 313 6.67 45.38 -44.97
C ASP A 313 5.89 44.09 -45.28
N LEU A 314 6.24 42.97 -44.61
CA LEU A 314 5.67 41.65 -44.84
C LEU A 314 4.84 41.10 -43.66
N VAL A 315 4.85 41.76 -42.49
CA VAL A 315 4.11 41.34 -41.29
C VAL A 315 2.60 41.16 -41.53
N GLY A 316 2.01 41.93 -42.46
CA GLY A 316 0.59 41.82 -42.81
C GLY A 316 0.24 40.75 -43.85
N LYS A 317 1.23 40.03 -44.41
CA LYS A 317 1.03 39.06 -45.49
C LYS A 317 1.10 37.60 -45.02
N ALA A 318 1.59 37.34 -43.82
CA ALA A 318 1.65 36.02 -43.19
C ALA A 318 0.65 35.92 -42.03
N LYS A 319 0.07 34.74 -41.80
CA LYS A 319 -0.76 34.45 -40.63
C LYS A 319 0.11 33.97 -39.47
N PRO A 320 -0.29 34.20 -38.21
CA PRO A 320 0.46 33.73 -37.04
C PRO A 320 0.70 32.21 -36.99
N THR A 321 -0.18 31.43 -37.63
CA THR A 321 -0.12 29.96 -37.71
C THR A 321 0.66 29.44 -38.91
N ASP A 322 1.14 30.32 -39.80
CA ASP A 322 1.89 29.89 -40.97
C ASP A 322 3.26 29.35 -40.53
N THR A 323 3.75 28.36 -41.27
CA THR A 323 4.99 27.68 -40.93
C THR A 323 6.19 28.38 -41.57
N VAL A 324 7.21 28.64 -40.75
CA VAL A 324 8.51 29.12 -41.18
C VAL A 324 9.47 27.93 -41.16
N PHE A 325 10.03 27.62 -42.33
CA PHE A 325 11.07 26.61 -42.47
C PHE A 325 12.43 27.30 -42.51
N VAL A 326 13.35 26.84 -41.67
CA VAL A 326 14.74 27.30 -41.64
C VAL A 326 15.62 26.16 -42.15
N TYR A 327 16.16 26.32 -43.35
CA TYR A 327 17.02 25.35 -44.02
C TYR A 327 18.48 25.76 -43.86
N ALA A 328 19.35 24.79 -43.60
CA ALA A 328 20.77 24.89 -43.91
C ALA A 328 21.07 24.01 -45.12
N ASN A 329 21.59 24.61 -46.19
CA ASN A 329 22.02 23.91 -47.40
C ASN A 329 23.54 23.86 -47.49
N ALA A 330 24.08 22.77 -48.03
CA ALA A 330 25.50 22.67 -48.31
C ALA A 330 25.94 23.71 -49.37
N THR A 331 27.14 24.25 -49.23
CA THR A 331 27.70 25.20 -50.21
C THR A 331 27.88 24.52 -51.57
N GLY A 332 27.11 24.97 -52.58
CA GLY A 332 27.13 24.42 -53.94
C GLY A 332 26.06 23.35 -54.24
N GLY A 333 25.15 23.07 -53.31
CA GLY A 333 24.01 22.16 -53.52
C GLY A 333 22.68 22.74 -53.01
N ASN A 334 21.57 22.29 -53.60
CA ASN A 334 20.21 22.69 -53.19
C ASN A 334 19.57 21.72 -52.17
N MET A 335 20.34 20.78 -51.62
CA MET A 335 19.83 19.79 -50.68
C MET A 335 20.05 20.27 -49.23
N PRO A 336 19.00 20.30 -48.40
CA PRO A 336 19.12 20.71 -47.00
C PRO A 336 19.80 19.63 -46.16
N VAL A 337 20.76 20.06 -45.35
CA VAL A 337 21.53 19.25 -44.39
C VAL A 337 21.03 19.42 -42.96
N ALA A 338 20.24 20.46 -42.70
CA ALA A 338 19.46 20.63 -41.48
C ALA A 338 18.16 21.39 -41.78
N ILE A 339 17.05 21.00 -41.15
CA ILE A 339 15.75 21.67 -41.30
C ILE A 339 15.12 21.89 -39.94
N ALA A 340 14.88 23.14 -39.57
CA ALA A 340 14.05 23.49 -38.43
C ALA A 340 12.69 24.08 -38.86
N ARG A 341 11.69 23.89 -38.00
CA ARG A 341 10.33 24.36 -38.22
C ARG A 341 9.91 25.22 -37.02
N ILE A 342 9.47 26.44 -37.29
CA ILE A 342 8.90 27.37 -36.30
C ILE A 342 7.61 27.98 -36.86
N GLU A 343 6.85 28.67 -36.02
CA GLU A 343 5.63 29.38 -36.44
C GLU A 343 5.85 30.90 -36.53
N VAL A 344 5.09 31.59 -37.40
CA VAL A 344 5.20 33.06 -37.55
C VAL A 344 4.95 33.80 -36.23
N LYS A 345 4.06 33.30 -35.37
CA LYS A 345 3.81 33.88 -34.03
C LYS A 345 5.02 33.85 -33.09
N GLU A 346 6.02 33.03 -33.40
CA GLU A 346 7.24 32.87 -32.60
C GLU A 346 8.34 33.83 -33.05
N LEU A 347 8.16 34.56 -34.17
CA LEU A 347 9.14 35.52 -34.68
C LEU A 347 9.13 36.84 -33.89
N PRO A 348 10.31 37.45 -33.63
CA PRO A 348 11.65 36.97 -33.97
C PRO A 348 12.08 35.79 -33.07
N SER A 349 12.66 34.75 -33.68
CA SER A 349 13.06 33.52 -32.98
C SER A 349 14.51 33.14 -33.28
N THR A 350 15.21 32.60 -32.29
CA THR A 350 16.57 32.06 -32.46
C THR A 350 16.52 30.53 -32.48
N VAL A 351 17.03 29.96 -33.57
CA VAL A 351 17.10 28.52 -33.81
C VAL A 351 18.56 28.12 -33.93
N VAL A 352 18.97 27.07 -33.20
CA VAL A 352 20.31 26.49 -33.33
C VAL A 352 20.21 25.27 -34.24
N LEU A 353 20.77 25.37 -35.44
CA LEU A 353 20.82 24.27 -36.40
C LEU A 353 22.08 23.44 -36.12
N ASP A 354 21.88 22.20 -35.66
CA ASP A 354 22.93 21.22 -35.38
C ASP A 354 22.62 19.88 -36.08
N ASP A 355 23.44 18.85 -35.84
CA ASP A 355 23.30 17.53 -36.46
C ASP A 355 21.98 16.82 -36.13
N SER A 356 21.26 17.23 -35.08
CA SER A 356 19.96 16.65 -34.72
C SER A 356 18.86 16.99 -35.72
N PHE A 357 19.08 18.03 -36.55
CA PHE A 357 18.15 18.45 -37.60
C PHE A 357 18.46 17.84 -38.98
N ALA A 358 19.43 16.92 -39.06
CA ALA A 358 19.79 16.24 -40.30
C ALA A 358 18.70 15.28 -40.80
N MET A 359 18.44 15.26 -42.12
CA MET A 359 17.45 14.37 -42.72
C MET A 359 17.93 12.91 -42.85
N THR A 360 19.25 12.70 -42.96
CA THR A 360 19.88 11.39 -43.06
C THR A 360 21.16 11.37 -42.21
N ALA A 361 21.54 10.20 -41.69
CA ALA A 361 22.72 10.06 -40.85
C ALA A 361 24.04 10.39 -41.58
N ASP A 362 24.05 10.31 -42.91
CA ASP A 362 25.24 10.51 -43.76
C ASP A 362 25.42 11.97 -44.23
N SER A 363 24.47 12.87 -43.94
CA SER A 363 24.50 14.28 -44.38
C SER A 363 24.13 15.21 -43.23
N THR A 364 25.09 15.45 -42.34
CA THR A 364 24.95 16.29 -41.16
C THR A 364 25.57 17.67 -41.38
N ILE A 365 25.06 18.70 -40.69
CA ILE A 365 25.56 20.07 -40.82
C ILE A 365 27.04 20.20 -40.41
N SER A 366 27.48 19.40 -39.42
CA SER A 366 28.87 19.36 -38.94
C SER A 366 29.89 18.84 -39.96
N SER A 367 29.43 18.20 -41.05
CA SER A 367 30.31 17.70 -42.12
C SER A 367 30.78 18.78 -43.11
N PHE A 368 30.25 20.01 -43.01
CA PHE A 368 30.55 21.13 -43.90
C PHE A 368 31.20 22.29 -43.15
N GLU A 369 32.24 22.93 -43.71
CA GLU A 369 32.83 24.13 -43.07
C GLU A 369 31.89 25.35 -43.10
N GLN A 370 31.04 25.43 -44.13
CA GLN A 370 30.12 26.52 -44.39
C GLN A 370 28.81 26.03 -45.00
N VAL A 371 27.71 26.70 -44.66
CA VAL A 371 26.37 26.43 -45.16
C VAL A 371 25.65 27.71 -45.61
N ASN A 372 24.67 27.58 -46.48
CA ASN A 372 23.75 28.64 -46.84
C ASN A 372 22.47 28.47 -46.02
N ILE A 373 22.05 29.52 -45.31
CA ILE A 373 20.85 29.52 -44.50
C ILE A 373 19.72 30.17 -45.27
N ILE A 374 18.59 29.47 -45.40
CA ILE A 374 17.39 29.97 -46.06
C ILE A 374 16.24 29.89 -45.06
N ALA A 375 15.59 31.01 -44.76
CA ALA A 375 14.35 31.04 -43.99
C ALA A 375 13.19 31.33 -44.95
N ALA A 376 12.19 30.44 -45.01
CA ALA A 376 11.04 30.59 -45.90
C ALA A 376 9.72 30.41 -45.16
N ILE A 377 8.77 31.33 -45.36
CA ILE A 377 7.39 31.23 -44.90
C ILE A 377 6.56 30.61 -46.01
N ASN A 378 5.96 29.46 -45.72
CA ASN A 378 5.08 28.79 -46.67
C ASN A 378 3.62 29.11 -46.35
N LEU A 379 2.96 29.84 -47.24
CA LEU A 379 1.57 30.27 -47.06
C LEU A 379 0.55 29.13 -47.27
N ASN A 380 0.95 28.05 -47.95
CA ASN A 380 0.08 26.93 -48.33
C ASN A 380 0.49 25.58 -47.74
N ASN A 381 1.48 25.58 -46.82
CA ASN A 381 2.04 24.36 -46.23
C ASN A 381 2.52 23.34 -47.29
N SER A 382 2.98 23.83 -48.45
CA SER A 382 3.51 22.98 -49.52
C SER A 382 4.88 22.40 -49.13
N LYS A 383 5.25 21.26 -49.71
CA LYS A 383 6.55 20.62 -49.43
C LYS A 383 7.76 21.37 -50.00
N ALA A 384 7.52 22.34 -50.88
CA ALA A 384 8.53 23.17 -51.52
C ALA A 384 8.04 24.63 -51.61
N PRO A 385 8.94 25.62 -51.59
CA PRO A 385 8.58 27.02 -51.78
C PRO A 385 7.85 27.24 -53.10
N THR A 386 6.75 27.98 -53.07
CA THR A 386 5.88 28.30 -54.21
C THR A 386 5.84 29.80 -54.47
N ALA A 387 5.46 30.20 -55.68
CA ALA A 387 5.28 31.61 -56.02
C ALA A 387 4.26 32.25 -55.05
N GLY A 388 4.66 33.36 -54.41
CA GLY A 388 3.92 34.04 -53.35
C GLY A 388 4.43 33.77 -51.93
N ASP A 389 5.25 32.73 -51.72
CA ASP A 389 5.91 32.49 -50.44
C ASP A 389 6.97 33.58 -50.17
N MET A 390 7.36 33.75 -48.91
CA MET A 390 8.33 34.77 -48.50
C MET A 390 9.62 34.10 -48.06
N GLN A 391 10.77 34.60 -48.48
CA GLN A 391 12.07 34.05 -48.10
C GLN A 391 13.10 35.13 -47.75
N GLY A 392 14.07 34.72 -46.94
CA GLY A 392 15.34 35.41 -46.73
C GLY A 392 16.47 34.41 -46.81
N GLU A 393 17.64 34.84 -47.29
CA GLU A 393 18.81 33.98 -47.44
C GLU A 393 20.07 34.66 -46.89
N GLN A 394 20.93 33.86 -46.28
CA GLN A 394 22.29 34.24 -45.96
C GLN A 394 23.26 33.15 -46.43
N ALA A 395 24.16 33.50 -47.35
CA ALA A 395 25.15 32.57 -47.90
C ALA A 395 26.45 32.52 -47.08
N GLN A 396 27.18 31.41 -47.21
CA GLN A 396 28.55 31.22 -46.69
C GLN A 396 28.69 31.41 -45.16
N VAL A 397 27.70 30.95 -44.39
CA VAL A 397 27.73 31.01 -42.93
C VAL A 397 28.64 29.89 -42.39
N LYS A 398 29.64 30.26 -41.59
CA LYS A 398 30.53 29.29 -40.94
C LYS A 398 29.85 28.62 -39.75
N LEU A 399 30.16 27.34 -39.51
CA LEU A 399 29.83 26.69 -38.24
C LEU A 399 30.44 27.46 -37.06
N GLY A 400 29.74 27.57 -35.93
CA GLY A 400 30.13 28.42 -34.81
C GLY A 400 29.62 29.86 -34.87
N GLN A 401 29.04 30.28 -35.99
CA GLN A 401 28.60 31.66 -36.17
C GLN A 401 27.13 31.85 -35.78
N ALA A 402 26.84 33.00 -35.16
CA ALA A 402 25.49 33.51 -35.03
C ALA A 402 25.17 34.45 -36.21
N VAL A 403 24.02 34.23 -36.83
CA VAL A 403 23.61 34.95 -38.05
C VAL A 403 22.16 35.36 -37.96
N THR A 404 21.82 36.49 -38.57
CA THR A 404 20.45 36.98 -38.65
C THR A 404 19.97 36.85 -40.09
N VAL A 405 18.81 36.23 -40.28
CA VAL A 405 18.15 36.07 -41.58
C VAL A 405 16.83 36.82 -41.52
N THR A 406 16.77 37.92 -42.26
CA THR A 406 15.55 38.72 -42.40
C THR A 406 14.78 38.22 -43.61
N ILE A 407 13.54 37.80 -43.41
CA ILE A 407 12.61 37.41 -44.47
C ILE A 407 12.07 38.70 -45.09
N ASP A 408 12.57 39.07 -46.26
CA ASP A 408 12.31 40.35 -46.93
C ASP A 408 11.86 40.22 -48.39
N THR A 409 11.97 39.04 -48.99
CA THR A 409 11.74 38.81 -50.41
C THR A 409 10.50 37.94 -50.62
N VAL A 410 9.63 38.32 -51.56
CA VAL A 410 8.51 37.47 -52.02
C VAL A 410 8.97 36.69 -53.24
N ILE A 411 8.84 35.36 -53.21
CA ILE A 411 9.14 34.47 -54.33
C ILE A 411 8.17 34.78 -55.47
N GLN A 412 8.71 35.08 -56.65
CA GLN A 412 7.93 35.42 -57.85
C GLN A 412 7.47 34.19 -58.62
#